data_AF-A0A096M9X0-F1
#
_entry.id   AF-A0A096M9X0-F1
#
_cell.length_a   1.000
_cell.length_b   1.000
_cell.length_c   1.000
_cell.angle_alpha   90.00
_cell.angle_beta   90.00
_cell.angle_gamma   90.00
#
_symmetry.space_group_name_H-M   'P 1'
#
loop_
_entity.id
_entity.type
_entity.pdbx_description
1 polymer ?
#
loop_
_entity_poly.entity_id
_entity_poly.type
_entity_poly.pdbx_seq_one_letter_code
_entity_poly.pdbx_strand_id
1 'polypeptide(L)'
;MDTRLLVWLCTIAALSGTRSPAAAAGRSCADTRQVYSEKGYSTSTAPVTQISGEHLRLCPQDYTCCSSQMEETLSLQSERDFLKAIEDNSQFLLTTFTQRHRRFDEFFRELIDLSEKSMNQMFTKTYGRLFTQNTHVFQELFVELRRYYSGGSVSLTEVFSDFWSGLVERVFSLVNPQYQFSDDYLECVSKHTEQLQPFGDVPRKLRVQVSRAFIAARALSQGLAFGRDMVNTAKKQLTADSECVRGLMRQWYCPLCRGLPFLRPCHSLCLNVMKGCLANQAELDTEWNNFIDALYVVSEKLEGPFNFELAADSISVKVSEAIMHMQENSVSISRKVFQGCGNPSPARNKRSPSESGGNRKPFRTYTPEEKPTTAAGTNLDRLVTELKERLRPMRSFWVSLPHTICNDERMAADVTNEDRCWNGQTRGRYLPDVTGNGLASQINNPEVEVDIARPDVKVKQLIVDLKVVTNKLKHAERGQDINFIDIIISGEEGSGSGGGD
;
A
#
# COMPACT_ATOMS: atom_id res chain seq x y z
N MET A 1 86.49 59.32 -46.01
CA MET A 1 86.57 60.72 -46.47
C MET A 1 85.25 61.04 -47.13
N ASP A 2 84.69 62.18 -46.73
CA ASP A 2 83.55 62.93 -47.28
C ASP A 2 82.15 62.30 -47.14
N THR A 3 81.39 62.65 -46.10
CA THR A 3 80.61 63.89 -45.88
C THR A 3 79.61 64.22 -47.00
N ARG A 4 78.31 64.07 -46.71
CA ARG A 4 77.32 65.16 -46.86
C ARG A 4 76.01 64.84 -46.13
N LEU A 5 75.77 65.66 -45.12
CA LEU A 5 74.51 65.93 -44.44
C LEU A 5 73.46 66.44 -45.44
N LEU A 6 72.22 65.95 -45.34
CA LEU A 6 71.04 66.77 -45.58
C LEU A 6 69.88 66.27 -44.72
N VAL A 7 69.46 67.16 -43.82
CA VAL A 7 68.37 67.03 -42.85
C VAL A 7 67.05 67.45 -43.52
N TRP A 8 65.94 66.93 -42.97
CA TRP A 8 64.55 67.46 -42.97
C TRP A 8 63.51 66.59 -43.71
N LEU A 9 62.75 65.77 -42.97
CA LEU A 9 61.41 66.12 -42.44
C LEU A 9 60.68 64.89 -41.88
N CYS A 10 60.19 65.05 -40.66
CA CYS A 10 59.31 64.12 -39.94
C CYS A 10 57.98 63.93 -40.67
N THR A 11 57.61 62.68 -40.92
CA THR A 11 56.20 62.25 -41.03
C THR A 11 55.99 61.02 -40.15
N ILE A 12 55.64 61.28 -38.89
CA ILE A 12 55.02 60.30 -38.00
C ILE A 12 53.65 60.03 -38.59
N ALA A 13 53.52 58.95 -39.37
CA ALA A 13 52.23 58.43 -39.79
C ALA A 13 51.55 57.82 -38.56
N ALA A 14 50.62 58.59 -38.00
CA ALA A 14 49.66 58.11 -37.02
C ALA A 14 48.90 56.92 -37.61
N LEU A 15 49.25 55.71 -37.18
CA LEU A 15 48.37 54.55 -37.26
C LEU A 15 47.23 54.82 -36.28
N SER A 16 46.25 55.56 -36.77
CA SER A 16 44.93 55.69 -36.19
C SER A 16 44.34 54.29 -36.10
N GLY A 17 44.55 53.63 -34.96
CA GLY A 17 43.84 52.42 -34.61
C GLY A 17 42.35 52.72 -34.65
N THR A 18 41.70 52.28 -35.71
CA THR A 18 40.26 52.09 -35.73
C THR A 18 39.99 51.02 -34.68
N ARG A 19 39.71 51.46 -33.45
CA ARG A 19 39.03 50.64 -32.45
C ARG A 19 37.73 50.18 -33.11
N SER A 20 37.73 48.96 -33.62
CA SER A 20 36.49 48.23 -33.88
C SER A 20 35.66 48.31 -32.60
N PRO A 21 34.40 48.76 -32.65
CA PRO A 21 33.50 48.68 -31.50
C PRO A 21 33.01 47.22 -31.38
N ALA A 22 33.92 46.30 -31.06
CA ALA A 22 33.61 44.89 -30.80
C ALA A 22 33.64 44.57 -29.30
N ALA A 23 33.58 45.59 -28.43
CA ALA A 23 33.63 45.46 -26.97
C ALA A 23 32.32 45.84 -26.26
N ALA A 24 31.18 45.88 -26.98
CA ALA A 24 29.87 46.14 -26.37
C ALA A 24 28.71 45.36 -27.03
N ALA A 25 29.00 44.23 -27.69
CA ALA A 25 27.95 43.28 -28.07
C ALA A 25 27.66 42.40 -26.85
N GLY A 26 26.76 42.84 -25.97
CA GLY A 26 26.26 42.00 -24.89
C GLY A 26 25.76 40.67 -25.47
N ARG A 27 26.14 39.53 -24.87
CA ARG A 27 25.71 38.21 -25.36
C ARG A 27 24.18 38.20 -25.44
N SER A 28 23.65 37.70 -26.55
CA SER A 28 22.21 37.67 -26.83
C SER A 28 21.47 36.76 -25.85
N CYS A 29 20.29 37.17 -25.42
CA CYS A 29 19.37 36.37 -24.60
C CYS A 29 18.24 35.73 -25.45
N ALA A 30 18.38 35.70 -26.78
CA ALA A 30 17.35 35.20 -27.69
C ALA A 30 16.85 33.79 -27.32
N ASP A 31 17.75 32.83 -27.12
CA ASP A 31 17.39 31.44 -26.78
C ASP A 31 16.68 31.36 -25.43
N THR A 32 17.09 32.18 -24.46
CA THR A 32 16.44 32.26 -23.14
C THR A 32 15.02 32.81 -23.26
N ARG A 33 14.83 33.89 -24.02
CA ARG A 33 13.51 34.47 -24.28
C ARG A 33 12.59 33.49 -24.99
N GLN A 34 13.12 32.74 -25.96
CA GLN A 34 12.38 31.72 -26.68
C GLN A 34 11.88 30.63 -25.73
N VAL A 35 12.77 30.00 -24.96
CA VAL A 35 12.40 28.93 -24.02
C VAL A 35 11.46 29.44 -22.92
N TYR A 36 11.65 30.67 -22.46
CA TYR A 36 10.73 31.30 -21.48
C TYR A 36 9.33 31.53 -22.08
N SER A 37 9.25 31.94 -23.35
CA SER A 37 7.99 32.09 -24.08
C SER A 37 7.31 30.76 -24.38
N GLU A 38 8.08 29.71 -24.70
CA GLU A 38 7.56 28.35 -24.94
C GLU A 38 6.93 27.75 -23.68
N LYS A 39 7.40 28.16 -22.49
CA LYS A 39 6.78 27.86 -21.20
C LYS A 39 5.49 28.66 -20.92
N GLY A 40 5.10 29.56 -21.83
CA GLY A 40 3.86 30.34 -21.74
C GLY A 40 3.98 31.65 -20.95
N TYR A 41 5.19 32.13 -20.65
CA TYR A 41 5.39 33.36 -19.91
C TYR A 41 5.60 34.58 -20.82
N SER A 42 5.21 35.77 -20.35
CA SER A 42 5.42 37.03 -21.08
C SER A 42 6.91 37.38 -21.15
N THR A 43 7.41 37.69 -22.35
CA THR A 43 8.80 38.15 -22.55
C THR A 43 8.98 39.66 -22.36
N SER A 44 7.96 40.38 -21.89
CA SER A 44 8.01 41.84 -21.68
C SER A 44 9.11 42.25 -20.69
N THR A 45 9.33 41.46 -19.64
CA THR A 45 10.34 41.71 -18.61
C THR A 45 11.61 40.86 -18.79
N ALA A 46 11.71 40.15 -19.92
CA ALA A 46 12.91 39.41 -20.27
C ALA A 46 13.94 40.34 -20.93
N PRO A 47 15.21 40.34 -20.49
CA PRO A 47 16.30 41.05 -21.16
C PRO A 47 16.49 40.58 -22.61
N VAL A 48 16.89 41.49 -23.52
CA VAL A 48 17.27 41.16 -24.91
C VAL A 48 18.73 40.73 -24.98
N THR A 49 19.59 41.35 -24.17
CA THR A 49 21.01 41.05 -24.01
C THR A 49 21.31 40.83 -22.53
N GLN A 50 22.43 40.18 -22.22
CA GLN A 50 22.84 39.96 -20.84
C GLN A 50 22.96 41.28 -20.05
N ILE A 51 22.41 41.28 -18.83
CA ILE A 51 22.46 42.38 -17.86
C ILE A 51 23.25 41.96 -16.62
N SER A 52 23.63 42.91 -15.75
CA SER A 52 24.18 42.57 -14.43
C SER A 52 23.15 41.77 -13.61
N GLY A 53 23.60 40.75 -12.89
CA GLY A 53 22.76 39.86 -12.08
C GLY A 53 22.78 40.15 -10.58
N GLU A 54 23.20 41.34 -10.15
CA GLU A 54 23.22 41.73 -8.73
C GLU A 54 21.85 41.65 -8.05
N HIS A 55 20.75 41.73 -8.82
CA HIS A 55 19.38 41.60 -8.32
C HIS A 55 18.94 40.15 -8.07
N LEU A 56 19.74 39.16 -8.46
CA LEU A 56 19.39 37.74 -8.33
C LEU A 56 19.57 37.27 -6.88
N ARG A 57 18.62 36.45 -6.42
CA ARG A 57 18.58 35.91 -5.05
C ARG A 57 18.86 34.41 -4.96
N LEU A 58 18.58 33.66 -6.02
CA LEU A 58 18.69 32.20 -6.06
C LEU A 58 19.78 31.75 -7.03
N CYS A 59 19.85 32.39 -8.20
CA CYS A 59 20.90 32.13 -9.18
C CYS A 59 22.22 32.84 -8.81
N PRO A 60 23.37 32.30 -9.26
CA PRO A 60 24.66 32.96 -9.08
C PRO A 60 24.65 34.40 -9.63
N GLN A 61 25.13 35.34 -8.83
CA GLN A 61 25.19 36.77 -9.17
C GLN A 61 26.33 37.02 -10.18
N ASP A 62 25.99 36.96 -11.47
CA ASP A 62 26.85 37.18 -12.63
C ASP A 62 25.97 37.71 -13.79
N TYR A 63 26.52 37.93 -14.98
CA TYR A 63 25.75 38.32 -16.16
C TYR A 63 24.61 37.33 -16.43
N THR A 64 23.40 37.87 -16.61
CA THR A 64 22.16 37.10 -16.64
C THR A 64 21.21 37.56 -17.74
N CYS A 65 20.37 36.65 -18.19
CA CYS A 65 19.23 36.83 -19.07
C CYS A 65 17.89 36.78 -18.32
N CYS A 66 17.92 36.88 -16.98
CA CYS A 66 16.72 36.91 -16.13
C CYS A 66 16.60 38.22 -15.35
N SER A 67 15.40 38.78 -15.34
CA SER A 67 14.99 39.80 -14.36
C SER A 67 14.57 39.15 -13.04
N SER A 68 14.42 39.93 -11.96
CA SER A 68 13.91 39.41 -10.67
C SER A 68 12.53 38.74 -10.81
N GLN A 69 11.66 39.27 -11.66
CA GLN A 69 10.35 38.68 -11.91
C GLN A 69 10.45 37.33 -12.61
N MET A 70 11.39 37.18 -13.55
CA MET A 70 11.64 35.88 -14.18
C MET A 70 12.16 34.87 -13.17
N GLU A 71 13.08 35.28 -12.30
CA GLU A 71 13.65 34.41 -11.25
C GLU A 71 12.56 33.91 -10.30
N GLU A 72 11.65 34.78 -9.86
CA GLU A 72 10.49 34.41 -9.02
C GLU A 72 9.49 33.50 -9.75
N THR A 73 9.23 33.77 -11.03
CA THR A 73 8.32 32.94 -11.83
C THR A 73 8.90 31.54 -12.03
N LEU A 74 10.20 31.45 -12.33
CA LEU A 74 10.91 30.20 -12.55
C LEU A 74 11.12 29.41 -11.24
N SER A 75 11.24 30.09 -10.09
CA SER A 75 11.34 29.39 -8.80
C SER A 75 10.03 28.66 -8.47
N LEU A 76 8.88 29.30 -8.65
CA LEU A 76 7.56 28.66 -8.52
C LEU A 76 7.38 27.52 -9.55
N GLN A 77 7.93 27.68 -10.75
CA GLN A 77 7.90 26.62 -11.75
C GLN A 77 8.77 25.42 -11.33
N SER A 78 9.93 25.66 -10.71
CA SER A 78 10.81 24.60 -10.21
C SER A 78 10.14 23.74 -9.15
N GLU A 79 9.38 24.36 -8.24
CA GLU A 79 8.59 23.65 -7.24
C GLU A 79 7.52 22.78 -7.90
N ARG A 80 6.78 23.33 -8.87
CA ARG A 80 5.73 22.57 -9.58
C ARG A 80 6.29 21.38 -10.35
N ASP A 81 7.42 21.56 -11.03
CA ASP A 81 8.06 20.48 -11.79
C ASP A 81 8.62 19.39 -10.86
N PHE A 82 9.13 19.76 -9.69
CA PHE A 82 9.54 18.82 -8.65
C PHE A 82 8.36 17.99 -8.13
N LEU A 83 7.27 18.66 -7.72
CA LEU A 83 6.07 17.97 -7.23
C LEU A 83 5.46 17.07 -8.31
N LYS A 84 5.47 17.52 -9.58
CA LYS A 84 5.01 16.72 -10.72
C LYS A 84 5.90 15.51 -10.98
N ALA A 85 7.22 15.67 -10.92
CA ALA A 85 8.14 14.54 -11.10
C ALA A 85 7.88 13.45 -10.05
N ILE A 86 7.57 13.83 -8.81
CA ILE A 86 7.27 12.90 -7.73
C ILE A 86 5.90 12.24 -7.92
N GLU A 87 4.89 13.01 -8.33
CA GLU A 87 3.59 12.48 -8.73
C GLU A 87 3.74 11.40 -9.80
N ASP A 88 4.41 11.73 -10.91
CA ASP A 88 4.58 10.85 -12.06
C ASP A 88 5.31 9.55 -11.67
N ASN A 89 6.36 9.65 -10.84
CA ASN A 89 7.11 8.49 -10.35
C ASN A 89 6.36 7.68 -9.27
N SER A 90 5.38 8.27 -8.58
CA SER A 90 4.56 7.58 -7.57
C SER A 90 3.33 6.88 -8.17
N GLN A 91 2.98 7.17 -9.43
CA GLN A 91 1.78 6.65 -10.07
C GLN A 91 1.73 5.11 -10.06
N PHE A 92 2.85 4.43 -10.34
CA PHE A 92 2.90 2.98 -10.35
C PHE A 92 2.46 2.37 -9.00
N LEU A 93 2.87 2.96 -7.87
CA LEU A 93 2.44 2.52 -6.54
C LEU A 93 0.93 2.69 -6.39
N LEU A 94 0.43 3.90 -6.66
CA LEU A 94 -0.98 4.25 -6.50
C LEU A 94 -1.90 3.38 -7.36
N THR A 95 -1.57 3.21 -8.65
CA THR A 95 -2.35 2.39 -9.57
C THR A 95 -2.32 0.92 -9.14
N THR A 96 -1.16 0.41 -8.73
CA THR A 96 -1.02 -0.99 -8.34
C THR A 96 -1.79 -1.28 -7.05
N PHE A 97 -1.61 -0.50 -5.99
CA PHE A 97 -2.35 -0.71 -4.74
C PHE A 97 -3.85 -0.61 -4.97
N THR A 98 -4.31 0.37 -5.74
CA THR A 98 -5.74 0.56 -6.04
C THR A 98 -6.32 -0.63 -6.80
N GLN A 99 -5.66 -1.04 -7.89
CA GLN A 99 -6.14 -2.15 -8.73
C GLN A 99 -6.09 -3.48 -7.98
N ARG A 100 -5.00 -3.77 -7.27
CA ARG A 100 -4.84 -5.02 -6.53
C ARG A 100 -5.80 -5.09 -5.35
N HIS A 101 -5.95 -4.03 -4.56
CA HIS A 101 -6.96 -3.96 -3.50
C HIS A 101 -8.35 -4.30 -4.04
N ARG A 102 -8.79 -3.60 -5.09
CA ARG A 102 -10.11 -3.83 -5.68
C ARG A 102 -10.27 -5.28 -6.16
N ARG A 103 -9.26 -5.82 -6.85
CA ARG A 103 -9.33 -7.17 -7.41
C ARG A 103 -9.41 -8.24 -6.33
N PHE A 104 -8.59 -8.15 -5.28
CA PHE A 104 -8.64 -9.08 -4.15
C PHE A 104 -9.94 -8.94 -3.36
N ASP A 105 -10.42 -7.72 -3.13
CA ASP A 105 -11.67 -7.50 -2.40
C ASP A 105 -12.88 -8.10 -3.11
N GLU A 106 -13.01 -7.86 -4.41
CA GLU A 106 -14.05 -8.46 -5.24
C GLU A 106 -13.95 -9.99 -5.23
N PHE A 107 -12.74 -10.54 -5.38
CA PHE A 107 -12.49 -11.99 -5.42
C PHE A 107 -12.88 -12.69 -4.10
N PHE A 108 -12.46 -12.17 -2.95
CA PHE A 108 -12.79 -12.78 -1.66
C PHE A 108 -14.29 -12.70 -1.35
N ARG A 109 -14.95 -11.58 -1.68
CA ARG A 109 -16.41 -11.45 -1.53
C ARG A 109 -17.15 -12.46 -2.41
N GLU A 110 -16.73 -12.62 -3.67
CA GLU A 110 -17.33 -13.59 -4.59
C GLU A 110 -17.19 -15.03 -4.06
N LEU A 111 -16.03 -15.40 -3.51
CA LEU A 111 -15.82 -16.74 -2.94
C LEU A 111 -16.70 -17.01 -1.71
N ILE A 112 -16.94 -16.01 -0.86
CA ILE A 112 -17.89 -16.14 0.26
C ILE A 112 -19.30 -16.42 -0.27
N ASP A 113 -19.75 -15.66 -1.29
CA ASP A 113 -21.06 -15.83 -1.89
C ASP A 113 -21.22 -17.18 -2.63
N LEU A 114 -20.18 -17.63 -3.32
CA LEU A 114 -20.14 -18.93 -3.99
C LEU A 114 -20.16 -20.08 -2.99
N SER A 115 -19.46 -19.95 -1.85
CA SER A 115 -19.50 -20.94 -0.77
C SER A 115 -20.91 -21.06 -0.18
N GLU A 116 -21.61 -19.96 0.08
CA GLU A 116 -23.01 -20.00 0.56
C GLU A 116 -23.93 -20.66 -0.48
N LYS A 117 -23.84 -20.25 -1.75
CA LYS A 117 -24.65 -20.85 -2.83
C LYS A 117 -24.40 -22.35 -2.96
N SER A 118 -23.13 -22.76 -2.88
CA SER A 118 -22.73 -24.16 -2.92
C SER A 118 -23.32 -24.94 -1.76
N MET A 119 -23.26 -24.39 -0.55
CA MET A 119 -23.83 -25.01 0.63
C MET A 119 -25.34 -25.19 0.47
N ASN A 120 -26.05 -24.13 0.07
CA ASN A 120 -27.49 -24.17 -0.18
C ASN A 120 -27.87 -25.25 -1.21
N GLN A 121 -27.15 -25.32 -2.33
CA GLN A 121 -27.42 -26.33 -3.38
C GLN A 121 -27.12 -27.75 -2.90
N MET A 122 -25.95 -27.97 -2.30
CA MET A 122 -25.53 -29.28 -1.79
C MET A 122 -26.50 -29.77 -0.71
N PHE A 123 -26.87 -28.91 0.23
CA PHE A 123 -27.70 -29.30 1.38
C PHE A 123 -29.16 -29.48 1.00
N THR A 124 -29.67 -28.68 0.04
CA THR A 124 -31.01 -28.92 -0.51
C THR A 124 -31.08 -30.29 -1.20
N LYS A 125 -30.05 -30.67 -1.97
CA LYS A 125 -29.99 -32.00 -2.61
C LYS A 125 -29.81 -33.14 -1.60
N THR A 126 -29.03 -32.92 -0.53
CA THR A 126 -28.66 -33.96 0.43
C THR A 126 -29.72 -34.16 1.52
N TYR A 127 -30.16 -33.07 2.15
CA TYR A 127 -31.05 -33.10 3.32
C TYR A 127 -32.50 -32.69 3.02
N GLY A 128 -32.76 -32.10 1.85
CA GLY A 128 -34.10 -31.75 1.38
C GLY A 128 -34.85 -30.84 2.38
N ARG A 129 -36.04 -31.28 2.79
CA ARG A 129 -36.93 -30.49 3.67
C ARG A 129 -36.29 -30.11 5.01
N LEU A 130 -35.47 -31.01 5.57
CA LEU A 130 -34.80 -30.79 6.86
C LEU A 130 -33.88 -29.58 6.82
N PHE A 131 -33.19 -29.38 5.69
CA PHE A 131 -32.39 -28.20 5.47
C PHE A 131 -33.26 -26.96 5.22
N THR A 132 -34.24 -27.04 4.30
CA THR A 132 -35.04 -25.86 3.92
C THR A 132 -35.81 -25.24 5.09
N GLN A 133 -36.15 -26.01 6.12
CA GLN A 133 -36.80 -25.52 7.33
C GLN A 133 -35.84 -24.82 8.31
N ASN A 134 -34.53 -25.10 8.21
CA ASN A 134 -33.49 -24.60 9.11
C ASN A 134 -32.43 -23.76 8.38
N THR A 135 -32.72 -23.29 7.17
CA THR A 135 -31.79 -22.54 6.31
C THR A 135 -31.19 -21.30 7.01
N HIS A 136 -31.96 -20.66 7.89
CA HIS A 136 -31.55 -19.46 8.62
C HIS A 136 -30.25 -19.64 9.42
N VAL A 137 -30.05 -20.81 10.07
CA VAL A 137 -28.83 -21.10 10.86
C VAL A 137 -27.58 -21.04 9.98
N PHE A 138 -27.69 -21.54 8.75
CA PHE A 138 -26.58 -21.57 7.81
C PHE A 138 -26.36 -20.22 7.13
N GLN A 139 -27.44 -19.48 6.84
CA GLN A 139 -27.36 -18.13 6.28
C GLN A 139 -26.71 -17.16 7.26
N GLU A 140 -27.06 -17.23 8.55
CA GLU A 140 -26.51 -16.37 9.59
C GLU A 140 -24.99 -16.50 9.71
N LEU A 141 -24.45 -17.73 9.59
CA LEU A 141 -22.99 -17.96 9.52
C LEU A 141 -22.35 -17.13 8.39
N PHE A 142 -22.92 -17.17 7.17
CA PHE A 142 -22.35 -16.41 6.05
C PHE A 142 -22.57 -14.90 6.16
N VAL A 143 -23.66 -14.44 6.80
CA VAL A 143 -23.86 -13.04 7.14
C VAL A 143 -22.74 -12.54 8.05
N GLU A 144 -22.43 -13.29 9.10
CA GLU A 144 -21.37 -12.93 10.05
C GLU A 144 -19.96 -13.05 9.44
N LEU A 145 -19.70 -14.04 8.58
CA LEU A 145 -18.45 -14.13 7.82
C LEU A 145 -18.24 -12.92 6.88
N ARG A 146 -19.30 -12.45 6.21
CA ARG A 146 -19.25 -11.22 5.40
C ARG A 146 -19.03 -9.97 6.25
N ARG A 147 -19.70 -9.89 7.41
CA ARG A 147 -19.57 -8.79 8.36
C ARG A 147 -18.16 -8.70 8.91
N TYR A 148 -17.58 -9.84 9.29
CA TYR A 148 -16.19 -9.95 9.68
C TYR A 148 -15.26 -9.43 8.60
N TYR A 149 -15.38 -9.96 7.38
CA TYR A 149 -14.51 -9.58 6.27
C TYR A 149 -14.61 -8.08 5.94
N SER A 150 -15.83 -7.53 5.96
CA SER A 150 -16.08 -6.11 5.63
C SER A 150 -15.61 -5.11 6.69
N GLY A 151 -15.07 -5.56 7.82
CA GLY A 151 -14.51 -4.68 8.84
C GLY A 151 -15.22 -4.71 10.19
N GLY A 152 -16.24 -5.54 10.38
CA GLY A 152 -16.97 -5.65 11.64
C GLY A 152 -16.06 -6.09 12.81
N SER A 153 -16.38 -5.61 14.01
CA SER A 153 -15.79 -6.05 15.28
C SER A 153 -16.41 -7.38 15.73
N VAL A 154 -16.27 -8.40 14.91
CA VAL A 154 -16.86 -9.72 15.11
C VAL A 154 -15.73 -10.70 15.43
N SER A 155 -15.89 -11.52 16.47
CA SER A 155 -14.96 -12.60 16.77
C SER A 155 -15.35 -13.85 15.98
N LEU A 156 -14.48 -14.30 15.06
CA LEU A 156 -14.74 -15.55 14.34
C LEU A 156 -14.87 -16.75 15.29
N THR A 157 -14.21 -16.71 16.45
CA THR A 157 -14.34 -17.76 17.46
C THR A 157 -15.77 -17.84 18.00
N GLU A 158 -16.39 -16.69 18.28
CA GLU A 158 -17.77 -16.59 18.74
C GLU A 158 -18.75 -17.00 17.64
N VAL A 159 -18.58 -16.48 16.42
CA VAL A 159 -19.41 -16.84 15.26
C VAL A 159 -19.47 -18.34 15.02
N PHE A 160 -18.31 -19.01 15.05
CA PHE A 160 -18.29 -20.47 14.93
C PHE A 160 -18.92 -21.16 16.13
N SER A 161 -18.66 -20.68 17.35
CA SER A 161 -19.26 -21.23 18.57
C SER A 161 -20.79 -21.20 18.49
N ASP A 162 -21.37 -20.05 18.16
CA ASP A 162 -22.82 -19.84 18.08
C ASP A 162 -23.44 -20.70 16.96
N PHE A 163 -22.78 -20.76 15.80
CA PHE A 163 -23.19 -21.63 14.70
C PHE A 163 -23.27 -23.11 15.12
N TRP A 164 -22.23 -23.62 15.78
CA TRP A 164 -22.19 -25.03 16.19
C TRP A 164 -23.20 -25.32 17.30
N SER A 165 -23.36 -24.41 18.26
CA SER A 165 -24.39 -24.48 19.30
C SER A 165 -25.78 -24.61 18.70
N GLY A 166 -26.16 -23.69 17.81
CA GLY A 166 -27.45 -23.74 17.11
C GLY A 166 -27.63 -25.01 16.26
N LEU A 167 -26.55 -25.49 15.62
CA LEU A 167 -26.60 -26.72 14.83
C LEU A 167 -26.81 -27.97 15.70
N VAL A 168 -26.17 -28.06 16.87
CA VAL A 168 -26.34 -29.20 17.80
C VAL A 168 -27.80 -29.33 18.21
N GLU A 169 -28.45 -28.23 18.62
CA GLU A 169 -29.84 -28.25 19.09
C GLU A 169 -30.80 -28.81 18.02
N ARG A 170 -30.61 -28.39 16.77
CA ARG A 170 -31.42 -28.84 15.63
C ARG A 170 -31.15 -30.30 15.28
N VAL A 171 -29.87 -30.68 15.14
CA VAL A 171 -29.51 -32.06 14.77
C VAL A 171 -29.88 -33.04 15.88
N PHE A 172 -29.71 -32.66 17.15
CA PHE A 172 -30.08 -33.49 18.30
C PHE A 172 -31.57 -33.82 18.33
N SER A 173 -32.41 -32.80 18.10
CA SER A 173 -33.87 -32.95 18.02
C SER A 173 -34.28 -33.86 16.86
N LEU A 174 -33.61 -33.74 15.71
CA LEU A 174 -33.89 -34.55 14.51
C LEU A 174 -33.48 -36.03 14.67
N VAL A 175 -32.41 -36.29 15.39
CA VAL A 175 -31.88 -37.63 15.63
C VAL A 175 -32.66 -38.37 16.74
N ASN A 176 -33.37 -37.63 17.59
CA ASN A 176 -34.14 -38.19 18.72
C ASN A 176 -35.63 -37.83 18.66
N PRO A 177 -36.35 -38.15 17.58
CA PRO A 177 -37.76 -37.76 17.40
C PRO A 177 -38.72 -38.39 18.41
N GLN A 178 -38.31 -39.47 19.07
CA GLN A 178 -39.05 -40.15 20.13
C GLN A 178 -39.16 -39.36 21.45
N TYR A 179 -38.44 -38.25 21.59
CA TYR A 179 -38.45 -37.41 22.79
C TYR A 179 -38.92 -35.99 22.46
N GLN A 180 -39.51 -35.32 23.44
CA GLN A 180 -39.78 -33.88 23.38
C GLN A 180 -38.74 -33.15 24.22
N PHE A 181 -38.16 -32.11 23.64
CA PHE A 181 -37.14 -31.28 24.27
C PHE A 181 -37.72 -29.88 24.49
N SER A 182 -37.59 -29.37 25.71
CA SER A 182 -37.82 -27.95 26.01
C SER A 182 -36.61 -27.12 25.59
N ASP A 183 -36.80 -25.81 25.43
CA ASP A 183 -35.71 -24.89 25.10
C ASP A 183 -34.60 -24.94 26.17
N ASP A 184 -34.94 -24.97 27.46
CA ASP A 184 -33.98 -25.14 28.57
C ASP A 184 -33.13 -26.42 28.44
N TYR A 185 -33.73 -27.50 27.92
CA TYR A 185 -33.02 -28.76 27.74
C TYR A 185 -32.02 -28.64 26.59
N LEU A 186 -32.43 -28.03 25.47
CA LEU A 186 -31.56 -27.79 24.31
C LEU A 186 -30.42 -26.83 24.65
N GLU A 187 -30.67 -25.80 25.47
CA GLU A 187 -29.63 -24.92 26.00
C GLU A 187 -28.61 -25.69 26.85
N CYS A 188 -29.07 -26.67 27.67
CA CYS A 188 -28.16 -27.57 28.38
C CYS A 188 -27.29 -28.40 27.42
N VAL A 189 -27.87 -28.95 26.35
CA VAL A 189 -27.12 -29.71 25.34
C VAL A 189 -26.04 -28.83 24.72
N SER A 190 -26.41 -27.62 24.33
CA SER A 190 -25.53 -26.60 23.75
C SER A 190 -24.35 -26.29 24.68
N LYS A 191 -24.61 -26.04 25.98
CA LYS A 191 -23.58 -25.77 27.00
C LYS A 191 -22.59 -26.93 27.22
N HIS A 192 -23.01 -28.18 27.03
CA HIS A 192 -22.14 -29.35 27.22
C HIS A 192 -21.42 -29.79 25.92
N THR A 193 -21.55 -29.05 24.82
CA THR A 193 -21.00 -29.41 23.51
C THR A 193 -19.49 -29.67 23.54
N GLU A 194 -18.71 -28.91 24.32
CA GLU A 194 -17.25 -29.09 24.41
C GLU A 194 -16.84 -30.45 24.99
N GLN A 195 -17.55 -30.92 26.02
CA GLN A 195 -17.27 -32.20 26.69
C GLN A 195 -17.82 -33.39 25.88
N LEU A 196 -18.97 -33.17 25.24
CA LEU A 196 -19.68 -34.21 24.49
C LEU A 196 -19.06 -34.46 23.12
N GLN A 197 -18.49 -33.41 22.50
CA GLN A 197 -17.99 -33.38 21.12
C GLN A 197 -18.93 -34.09 20.13
N PRO A 198 -20.21 -33.66 20.01
CA PRO A 198 -21.20 -34.33 19.17
C PRO A 198 -20.78 -34.42 17.70
N PHE A 199 -20.02 -33.42 17.25
CA PHE A 199 -19.47 -33.31 15.90
C PHE A 199 -18.01 -33.75 15.78
N GLY A 200 -17.45 -34.41 16.81
CA GLY A 200 -16.05 -34.82 16.83
C GLY A 200 -15.09 -33.62 16.81
N ASP A 201 -14.00 -33.73 16.05
CA ASP A 201 -12.98 -32.67 15.92
C ASP A 201 -13.23 -31.67 14.78
N VAL A 202 -14.32 -31.88 14.01
CA VAL A 202 -14.68 -31.08 12.84
C VAL A 202 -14.87 -29.60 13.17
N PRO A 203 -15.61 -29.20 14.24
CA PRO A 203 -15.78 -27.79 14.61
C PRO A 203 -14.45 -27.06 14.81
N ARG A 204 -13.51 -27.70 15.52
CA ARG A 204 -12.19 -27.13 15.81
C ARG A 204 -11.37 -26.98 14.53
N LYS A 205 -11.34 -28.01 13.68
CA LYS A 205 -10.57 -27.99 12.42
C LYS A 205 -11.12 -26.93 11.48
N LEU A 206 -12.44 -26.87 11.29
CA LEU A 206 -13.08 -25.89 10.41
C LEU A 206 -12.82 -24.47 10.91
N ARG A 207 -13.02 -24.21 12.21
CA ARG A 207 -12.72 -22.90 12.81
C ARG A 207 -11.28 -22.47 12.52
N VAL A 208 -10.30 -23.32 12.81
CA VAL A 208 -8.88 -22.95 12.60
C VAL A 208 -8.58 -22.67 11.13
N GLN A 209 -9.05 -23.51 10.21
CA GLN A 209 -8.80 -23.35 8.78
C GLN A 209 -9.44 -22.07 8.24
N VAL A 210 -10.73 -21.86 8.51
CA VAL A 210 -11.49 -20.72 8.00
C VAL A 210 -11.04 -19.43 8.65
N SER A 211 -10.85 -19.39 9.98
CA SER A 211 -10.38 -18.18 10.65
C SER A 211 -9.05 -17.69 10.09
N ARG A 212 -8.06 -18.58 9.92
CA ARG A 212 -6.74 -18.20 9.40
C ARG A 212 -6.81 -17.62 7.99
N ALA A 213 -7.61 -18.23 7.12
CA ALA A 213 -7.83 -17.73 5.76
C ALA A 213 -8.52 -16.36 5.75
N PHE A 214 -9.58 -16.19 6.53
CA PHE A 214 -10.31 -14.91 6.61
C PHE A 214 -9.49 -13.78 7.21
N ILE A 215 -8.72 -14.08 8.28
CA ILE A 215 -7.78 -13.11 8.88
C ILE A 215 -6.76 -12.66 7.83
N ALA A 216 -6.12 -13.60 7.12
CA ALA A 216 -5.12 -13.28 6.10
C ALA A 216 -5.70 -12.50 4.92
N ALA A 217 -6.88 -12.91 4.41
CA ALA A 217 -7.56 -12.23 3.30
C ALA A 217 -7.96 -10.79 3.68
N ARG A 218 -8.55 -10.60 4.86
CA ARG A 218 -8.91 -9.28 5.40
C ARG A 218 -7.66 -8.41 5.59
N ALA A 219 -6.61 -8.95 6.20
CA ALA A 219 -5.38 -8.22 6.44
C ALA A 219 -4.68 -7.81 5.14
N LEU A 220 -4.63 -8.69 4.14
CA LEU A 220 -4.08 -8.37 2.82
C LEU A 220 -4.87 -7.25 2.14
N SER A 221 -6.20 -7.38 2.07
CA SER A 221 -7.07 -6.36 1.45
C SER A 221 -6.90 -5.00 2.13
N GLN A 222 -7.00 -4.96 3.46
CA GLN A 222 -6.81 -3.73 4.24
C GLN A 222 -5.40 -3.16 4.10
N GLY A 223 -4.38 -4.01 4.07
CA GLY A 223 -2.99 -3.59 3.84
C GLY A 223 -2.81 -2.94 2.47
N LEU A 224 -3.40 -3.50 1.41
CA LEU A 224 -3.34 -2.89 0.07
C LEU A 224 -4.07 -1.54 0.01
N ALA A 225 -5.23 -1.41 0.67
CA ALA A 225 -5.93 -0.14 0.79
C ALA A 225 -5.07 0.90 1.55
N PHE A 226 -4.46 0.49 2.65
CA PHE A 226 -3.56 1.33 3.43
C PHE A 226 -2.34 1.77 2.60
N GLY A 227 -1.73 0.89 1.81
CA GLY A 227 -0.60 1.24 0.94
C GLY A 227 -0.95 2.36 -0.04
N ARG A 228 -2.13 2.33 -0.65
CA ARG A 228 -2.65 3.44 -1.48
C ARG A 228 -2.80 4.73 -0.69
N ASP A 229 -3.43 4.66 0.49
CA ASP A 229 -3.76 5.85 1.29
C ASP A 229 -2.49 6.49 1.89
N MET A 230 -1.51 5.67 2.28
CA MET A 230 -0.20 6.08 2.75
C MET A 230 0.56 6.83 1.66
N VAL A 231 0.66 6.28 0.44
CA VAL A 231 1.36 6.95 -0.68
C VAL A 231 0.68 8.27 -1.04
N ASN A 232 -0.66 8.29 -1.10
CA ASN A 232 -1.41 9.53 -1.33
C ASN A 232 -1.17 10.57 -0.24
N THR A 233 -1.08 10.15 1.01
CA THR A 233 -0.86 11.04 2.16
C THR A 233 0.57 11.56 2.18
N ALA A 234 1.57 10.69 2.01
CA ALA A 234 2.98 11.08 1.92
C ALA A 234 3.23 12.10 0.80
N LYS A 235 2.60 11.89 -0.36
CA LYS A 235 2.66 12.81 -1.49
C LYS A 235 2.01 14.17 -1.20
N LYS A 236 0.83 14.18 -0.57
CA LYS A 236 0.15 15.43 -0.19
C LYS A 236 0.89 16.22 0.90
N GLN A 237 1.63 15.53 1.75
CA GLN A 237 2.42 16.13 2.82
C GLN A 237 3.78 16.65 2.35
N LEU A 238 4.24 16.22 1.18
CA LEU A 238 5.44 16.74 0.57
C LEU A 238 5.23 18.21 0.17
N THR A 239 5.99 19.09 0.80
CA THR A 239 6.11 20.50 0.45
C THR A 239 7.57 20.82 0.23
N ALA A 240 7.90 21.57 -0.83
CA ALA A 240 9.23 22.09 -1.01
C ALA A 240 9.40 23.32 -0.11
N ASP A 241 10.29 23.25 0.87
CA ASP A 241 10.64 24.42 1.67
C ASP A 241 11.50 25.41 0.86
N SER A 242 11.80 26.57 1.43
CA SER A 242 12.56 27.62 0.74
C SER A 242 13.96 27.17 0.32
N GLU A 243 14.61 26.32 1.12
CA GLU A 243 15.95 25.79 0.83
C GLU A 243 15.91 24.79 -0.33
N CYS A 244 14.91 23.90 -0.34
CA CYS A 244 14.67 23.00 -1.45
C CYS A 244 14.36 23.78 -2.73
N VAL A 245 13.45 24.76 -2.71
CA VAL A 245 13.14 25.59 -3.88
C VAL A 245 14.37 26.34 -4.39
N ARG A 246 15.26 26.81 -3.50
CA ARG A 246 16.54 27.41 -3.91
C ARG A 246 17.41 26.41 -4.66
N GLY A 247 17.57 25.20 -4.14
CA GLY A 247 18.32 24.12 -4.80
C GLY A 247 17.71 23.73 -6.15
N LEU A 248 16.38 23.56 -6.22
CA LEU A 248 15.63 23.22 -7.43
C LEU A 248 15.78 24.29 -8.51
N MET A 249 15.62 25.56 -8.15
CA MET A 249 15.81 26.71 -9.05
C MET A 249 17.25 26.74 -9.58
N ARG A 250 18.23 26.54 -8.68
CA ARG A 250 19.66 26.54 -9.02
C ARG A 250 20.04 25.44 -10.00
N GLN A 251 19.49 24.24 -9.87
CA GLN A 251 19.82 23.14 -10.78
C GLN A 251 19.12 23.23 -12.14
N TRP A 252 17.83 23.63 -12.19
CA TRP A 252 17.01 23.48 -13.40
C TRP A 252 16.88 24.74 -14.23
N TYR A 253 16.83 25.92 -13.59
CA TYR A 253 16.46 27.16 -14.26
C TYR A 253 17.52 28.25 -14.22
N CYS A 254 18.52 28.17 -13.34
CA CYS A 254 19.67 29.06 -13.46
C CYS A 254 20.52 28.86 -14.74
N PRO A 255 20.59 27.67 -15.40
CA PRO A 255 21.17 27.58 -16.74
C PRO A 255 20.47 28.47 -17.76
N LEU A 256 19.13 28.51 -17.71
CA LEU A 256 18.30 29.39 -18.55
C LEU A 256 18.66 30.86 -18.27
N CYS A 257 18.76 31.25 -16.99
CA CYS A 257 19.18 32.61 -16.64
C CYS A 257 20.62 32.93 -17.05
N ARG A 258 21.50 31.95 -17.20
CA ARG A 258 22.88 32.14 -17.70
C ARG A 258 23.00 32.15 -19.22
N GLY A 259 21.89 32.04 -19.96
CA GLY A 259 21.91 31.95 -21.42
C GLY A 259 22.28 30.57 -21.95
N LEU A 260 22.13 29.52 -21.14
CA LEU A 260 22.43 28.12 -21.46
C LEU A 260 21.15 27.25 -21.30
N PRO A 261 20.05 27.56 -22.00
CA PRO A 261 18.73 26.94 -21.77
C PRO A 261 18.69 25.42 -21.95
N PHE A 262 19.58 24.86 -22.77
CA PHE A 262 19.60 23.43 -23.09
C PHE A 262 20.61 22.64 -22.25
N LEU A 263 21.34 23.29 -21.35
CA LEU A 263 22.32 22.64 -20.51
C LEU A 263 21.65 21.99 -19.30
N ARG A 264 21.70 20.66 -19.23
CA ARG A 264 21.13 19.88 -18.13
C ARG A 264 22.05 19.87 -16.90
N PRO A 265 21.51 19.81 -15.67
CA PRO A 265 22.32 19.66 -14.47
C PRO A 265 23.11 18.35 -14.49
N CYS A 266 24.28 18.36 -13.88
CA CYS A 266 25.06 17.14 -13.68
C CYS A 266 24.26 16.12 -12.85
N HIS A 267 24.43 14.84 -13.13
CA HIS A 267 23.70 13.78 -12.43
C HIS A 267 23.90 13.85 -10.91
N SER A 268 25.15 13.99 -10.45
CA SER A 268 25.48 14.12 -9.03
C SER A 268 24.93 15.40 -8.37
N LEU A 269 24.88 16.52 -9.10
CA LEU A 269 24.22 17.74 -8.63
C LEU A 269 22.73 17.47 -8.40
N CYS A 270 22.06 16.85 -9.39
CA CYS A 270 20.66 16.49 -9.28
C CYS A 270 20.40 15.60 -8.06
N LEU A 271 21.25 14.59 -7.83
CA LEU A 271 21.13 13.71 -6.68
C LEU A 271 21.24 14.47 -5.36
N ASN A 272 22.21 15.37 -5.20
CA ASN A 272 22.36 16.14 -3.96
C ASN A 272 21.16 17.06 -3.70
N VAL A 273 20.63 17.75 -4.73
CA VAL A 273 19.40 18.55 -4.57
C VAL A 273 18.22 17.67 -4.18
N MET A 274 17.99 16.58 -4.93
CA MET A 274 16.84 15.68 -4.70
C MET A 274 16.90 15.00 -3.34
N LYS A 275 18.07 14.55 -2.89
CA LYS A 275 18.26 13.93 -1.56
C LYS A 275 18.07 14.93 -0.43
N GLY A 276 18.47 16.18 -0.61
CA GLY A 276 18.18 17.27 0.33
C GLY A 276 16.68 17.51 0.46
N CYS A 277 15.99 17.70 -0.67
CA CYS A 277 14.55 17.93 -0.71
C CYS A 277 13.70 16.75 -0.19
N LEU A 278 14.15 15.51 -0.40
CA LEU A 278 13.42 14.28 -0.03
C LEU A 278 13.95 13.62 1.25
N ALA A 279 14.74 14.36 2.05
CA ALA A 279 15.41 13.84 3.22
C ALA A 279 14.44 13.25 4.26
N ASN A 280 13.32 13.94 4.49
CA ASN A 280 12.27 13.46 5.39
C ASN A 280 11.60 12.19 4.84
N GLN A 281 11.24 12.17 3.55
CA GLN A 281 10.57 11.03 2.93
C GLN A 281 11.46 9.78 2.91
N ALA A 282 12.78 9.94 2.79
CA ALA A 282 13.73 8.83 2.87
C ALA A 282 13.69 8.09 4.23
N GLU A 283 13.23 8.72 5.31
CA GLU A 283 13.05 8.07 6.63
C GLU A 283 11.95 7.00 6.61
N LEU A 284 11.01 7.07 5.66
CA LEU A 284 9.93 6.08 5.52
C LEU A 284 10.45 4.72 5.03
N ASP A 285 11.64 4.68 4.44
CA ASP A 285 12.13 3.51 3.69
C ASP A 285 12.18 2.23 4.51
N THR A 286 12.63 2.31 5.75
CA THR A 286 12.77 1.12 6.61
C THR A 286 11.42 0.49 6.91
N GLU A 287 10.45 1.27 7.40
CA GLU A 287 9.13 0.74 7.73
C GLU A 287 8.28 0.46 6.49
N TRP A 288 8.51 1.19 5.40
CA TRP A 288 7.94 0.88 4.10
C TRP A 288 8.38 -0.50 3.61
N ASN A 289 9.68 -0.81 3.67
CA ASN A 289 10.19 -2.13 3.28
C ASN A 289 9.63 -3.24 4.20
N ASN A 290 9.55 -2.99 5.51
CA ASN A 290 8.93 -3.93 6.45
C ASN A 290 7.45 -4.20 6.11
N PHE A 291 6.72 -3.15 5.71
CA PHE A 291 5.32 -3.24 5.30
C PHE A 291 5.16 -4.03 4.00
N ILE A 292 5.97 -3.73 2.97
CA ILE A 292 5.97 -4.46 1.70
C ILE A 292 6.30 -5.94 1.91
N ASP A 293 7.26 -6.24 2.79
CA ASP A 293 7.64 -7.61 3.13
C ASP A 293 6.53 -8.34 3.88
N ALA A 294 5.84 -7.66 4.80
CA ALA A 294 4.70 -8.24 5.48
C ALA A 294 3.53 -8.54 4.52
N LEU A 295 3.24 -7.64 3.56
CA LEU A 295 2.26 -7.91 2.49
C LEU A 295 2.67 -9.11 1.64
N TYR A 296 3.95 -9.19 1.29
CA TYR A 296 4.49 -10.31 0.52
C TYR A 296 4.27 -11.63 1.26
N VAL A 297 4.67 -11.71 2.53
CA VAL A 297 4.54 -12.94 3.32
C VAL A 297 3.07 -13.34 3.55
N VAL A 298 2.18 -12.39 3.84
CA VAL A 298 0.73 -12.69 3.96
C VAL A 298 0.18 -13.24 2.65
N SER A 299 0.62 -12.71 1.50
CA SER A 299 0.23 -13.25 0.19
C SER A 299 0.70 -14.70 -0.01
N GLU A 300 1.91 -15.05 0.45
CA GLU A 300 2.40 -16.45 0.42
C GLU A 300 1.60 -17.38 1.33
N LYS A 301 1.12 -16.90 2.48
CA LYS A 301 0.25 -17.71 3.34
C LYS A 301 -1.08 -18.02 2.64
N LEU A 302 -1.61 -17.10 1.85
CA LEU A 302 -2.84 -17.29 1.06
C LEU A 302 -2.65 -18.22 -0.13
N GLU A 303 -1.44 -18.34 -0.67
CA GLU A 303 -1.09 -19.37 -1.67
C GLU A 303 -0.93 -20.77 -1.03
N GLY A 304 -0.45 -20.82 0.22
CA GLY A 304 -0.19 -22.06 0.94
C GLY A 304 -1.21 -22.39 2.05
N PRO A 305 -0.80 -22.35 3.33
CA PRO A 305 -1.57 -22.94 4.44
C PRO A 305 -2.90 -22.25 4.74
N PHE A 306 -3.07 -20.98 4.35
CA PHE A 306 -4.26 -20.18 4.61
C PHE A 306 -5.07 -19.92 3.33
N ASN A 307 -4.98 -20.84 2.36
CA ASN A 307 -5.67 -20.73 1.09
C ASN A 307 -7.18 -20.50 1.26
N PHE A 308 -7.64 -19.32 0.82
CA PHE A 308 -8.99 -18.84 1.05
C PHE A 308 -10.02 -19.60 0.22
N GLU A 309 -9.68 -20.00 -1.00
CA GLU A 309 -10.54 -20.78 -1.88
C GLU A 309 -10.82 -22.15 -1.27
N LEU A 310 -9.76 -22.87 -0.85
CA LEU A 310 -9.88 -24.14 -0.16
C LEU A 310 -10.65 -24.02 1.16
N ALA A 311 -10.40 -22.97 1.94
CA ALA A 311 -11.11 -22.74 3.19
C ALA A 311 -12.60 -22.49 2.95
N ALA A 312 -12.96 -21.60 2.03
CA ALA A 312 -14.34 -21.26 1.70
C ALA A 312 -15.11 -22.47 1.15
N ASP A 313 -14.52 -23.25 0.24
CA ASP A 313 -15.17 -24.44 -0.31
C ASP A 313 -15.35 -25.56 0.73
N SER A 314 -14.40 -25.68 1.67
CA SER A 314 -14.46 -26.72 2.71
C SER A 314 -15.61 -26.56 3.69
N ILE A 315 -16.19 -25.36 3.84
CA ILE A 315 -17.24 -25.06 4.83
C ILE A 315 -18.42 -26.04 4.67
N SER A 316 -18.99 -26.11 3.48
CA SER A 316 -20.15 -26.96 3.19
C SER A 316 -19.88 -28.44 3.46
N VAL A 317 -18.72 -28.93 3.02
CA VAL A 317 -18.30 -30.34 3.17
C VAL A 317 -18.09 -30.68 4.65
N LYS A 318 -17.38 -29.82 5.39
CA LYS A 318 -17.08 -30.04 6.81
C LYS A 318 -18.33 -29.95 7.68
N VAL A 319 -19.25 -29.03 7.39
CA VAL A 319 -20.54 -28.99 8.09
C VAL A 319 -21.34 -30.28 7.82
N SER A 320 -21.32 -30.79 6.59
CA SER A 320 -21.99 -32.06 6.26
C SER A 320 -21.33 -33.26 6.98
N GLU A 321 -20.00 -33.30 7.04
CA GLU A 321 -19.23 -34.31 7.79
C GLU A 321 -19.58 -34.30 9.27
N ALA A 322 -19.70 -33.12 9.89
CA ALA A 322 -20.13 -32.97 11.28
C ALA A 322 -21.54 -33.53 11.52
N ILE A 323 -22.51 -33.18 10.66
CA ILE A 323 -23.88 -33.68 10.75
C ILE A 323 -23.88 -35.22 10.65
N MET A 324 -23.15 -35.78 9.68
CA MET A 324 -23.01 -37.23 9.51
C MET A 324 -22.39 -37.90 10.74
N HIS A 325 -21.30 -37.34 11.29
CA HIS A 325 -20.65 -37.87 12.49
C HIS A 325 -21.62 -37.99 13.67
N MET A 326 -22.44 -36.96 13.89
CA MET A 326 -23.44 -36.99 14.96
C MET A 326 -24.56 -38.01 14.70
N GLN A 327 -24.97 -38.17 13.44
CA GLN A 327 -25.98 -39.16 13.05
C GLN A 327 -25.47 -40.59 13.28
N GLU A 328 -24.25 -40.89 12.86
CA GLU A 328 -23.62 -42.21 13.01
C GLU A 328 -23.38 -42.58 14.48
N ASN A 329 -23.03 -41.58 15.31
CA ASN A 329 -22.75 -41.77 16.74
C ASN A 329 -23.93 -41.40 17.64
N SER A 330 -25.12 -41.26 17.07
CA SER A 330 -26.34 -40.77 17.73
C SER A 330 -26.63 -41.42 19.08
N VAL A 331 -26.60 -42.75 19.15
CA VAL A 331 -26.88 -43.51 20.38
C VAL A 331 -25.89 -43.19 21.50
N SER A 332 -24.60 -43.11 21.17
CA SER A 332 -23.54 -42.80 22.12
C SER A 332 -23.66 -41.36 22.63
N ILE A 333 -23.92 -40.42 21.70
CA ILE A 333 -24.07 -39.00 22.00
C ILE A 333 -25.31 -38.78 22.87
N SER A 334 -26.48 -39.32 22.49
CA SER A 334 -27.70 -39.21 23.29
C SER A 334 -27.53 -39.77 24.69
N ARG A 335 -26.83 -40.90 24.86
CA ARG A 335 -26.53 -41.44 26.19
C ARG A 335 -25.70 -40.48 27.04
N LYS A 336 -24.67 -39.87 26.47
CA LYS A 336 -23.85 -38.89 27.19
C LYS A 336 -24.64 -37.62 27.52
N VAL A 337 -25.48 -37.15 26.60
CA VAL A 337 -26.39 -36.02 26.83
C VAL A 337 -27.36 -36.31 27.95
N PHE A 338 -27.97 -37.50 27.99
CA PHE A 338 -28.91 -37.87 29.05
C PHE A 338 -28.24 -37.98 30.43
N GLN A 339 -26.96 -38.35 30.45
CA GLN A 339 -26.16 -38.32 31.68
C GLN A 339 -25.84 -36.90 32.15
N GLY A 340 -25.62 -35.96 31.24
CA GLY A 340 -25.29 -34.57 31.57
C GLY A 340 -26.51 -33.68 31.85
N CYS A 341 -27.54 -33.78 31.03
CA CYS A 341 -28.74 -32.91 31.06
C CYS A 341 -29.99 -33.59 31.65
N GLY A 342 -29.90 -34.87 32.00
CA GLY A 342 -31.03 -35.65 32.52
C GLY A 342 -31.86 -36.33 31.42
N ASN A 343 -32.80 -37.19 31.81
CA ASN A 343 -33.62 -37.94 30.86
C ASN A 343 -34.77 -37.07 30.31
N PRO A 344 -34.90 -36.92 28.98
CA PRO A 344 -35.98 -36.14 28.38
C PRO A 344 -37.33 -36.86 28.46
N SER A 345 -38.41 -36.09 28.33
CA SER A 345 -39.76 -36.64 28.34
C SER A 345 -40.04 -37.43 27.04
N PRO A 346 -40.59 -38.66 27.12
CA PRO A 346 -41.01 -39.39 25.93
C PRO A 346 -42.08 -38.58 25.19
N ALA A 347 -41.98 -38.53 23.86
CA ALA A 347 -43.01 -37.89 23.05
C ALA A 347 -44.35 -38.63 23.27
N ARG A 348 -45.39 -37.89 23.69
CA ARG A 348 -46.75 -38.44 23.78
C ARG A 348 -47.24 -38.73 22.35
N ASN A 349 -47.30 -40.02 22.00
CA ASN A 349 -47.82 -40.51 20.71
C ASN A 349 -49.22 -39.93 20.41
N LYS A 350 -49.31 -38.89 19.59
CA LYS A 350 -50.49 -38.67 18.75
C LYS A 350 -50.34 -39.59 17.54
N ARG A 351 -51.18 -40.62 17.46
CA ARG A 351 -51.33 -41.46 16.27
C ARG A 351 -51.77 -40.58 15.10
N SER A 352 -50.84 -40.18 14.24
CA SER A 352 -51.12 -39.80 12.86
C SER A 352 -50.91 -41.03 11.96
N PRO A 353 -51.65 -41.15 10.83
CA PRO A 353 -51.52 -42.29 9.94
C PRO A 353 -50.11 -42.35 9.35
N SER A 354 -49.55 -43.56 9.33
CA SER A 354 -48.30 -43.90 8.66
C SER A 354 -48.33 -43.45 7.19
N GLU A 355 -47.56 -42.42 6.83
CA GLU A 355 -47.10 -42.27 5.44
C GLU A 355 -46.07 -43.37 5.18
N SER A 356 -46.51 -44.32 4.36
CA SER A 356 -45.72 -45.45 3.89
C SER A 356 -44.65 -44.98 2.92
N GLY A 357 -43.40 -45.40 3.15
CA GLY A 357 -42.44 -45.66 2.07
C GLY A 357 -41.59 -44.50 1.55
N GLY A 358 -40.84 -43.82 2.41
CA GLY A 358 -39.64 -43.09 1.99
C GLY A 358 -38.40 -43.99 2.12
N ASN A 359 -38.00 -44.67 1.04
CA ASN A 359 -36.77 -45.47 0.98
C ASN A 359 -35.61 -44.76 1.69
N ARG A 360 -35.03 -45.42 2.71
CA ARG A 360 -33.66 -45.14 3.21
C ARG A 360 -32.68 -45.48 2.09
N LYS A 361 -32.61 -44.64 1.07
CA LYS A 361 -31.53 -44.71 0.09
C LYS A 361 -30.23 -44.37 0.84
N PRO A 362 -29.14 -45.13 0.64
CA PRO A 362 -27.83 -44.67 1.07
C PRO A 362 -27.62 -43.28 0.46
N PHE A 363 -27.20 -42.33 1.29
CA PHE A 363 -26.82 -41.00 0.81
C PHE A 363 -25.81 -41.19 -0.32
N ARG A 364 -26.10 -40.59 -1.47
CA ARG A 364 -25.16 -40.58 -2.59
C ARG A 364 -24.01 -39.67 -2.16
N THR A 365 -22.81 -40.22 -2.05
CA THR A 365 -21.60 -39.45 -1.78
C THR A 365 -21.51 -38.35 -2.83
N TYR A 366 -21.55 -37.09 -2.40
CA TYR A 366 -21.33 -35.97 -3.29
C TYR A 366 -19.86 -36.00 -3.70
N THR A 367 -19.60 -36.36 -4.96
CA THR A 367 -18.34 -36.00 -5.61
C THR A 367 -18.36 -34.49 -5.80
N PRO A 368 -17.36 -33.74 -5.32
CA PRO A 368 -17.21 -32.35 -5.72
C PRO A 368 -17.17 -32.33 -7.24
N GLU A 369 -18.20 -31.81 -7.89
CA GLU A 369 -18.06 -31.39 -9.28
C GLU A 369 -16.93 -30.36 -9.25
N GLU A 370 -15.92 -30.51 -10.11
CA GLU A 370 -14.94 -29.45 -10.38
C GLU A 370 -15.74 -28.20 -10.70
N LYS A 371 -15.88 -27.33 -9.71
CA LYS A 371 -16.53 -26.05 -9.91
C LYS A 371 -15.68 -25.29 -10.92
N PRO A 372 -16.30 -24.49 -11.79
CA PRO A 372 -15.55 -23.55 -12.58
C PRO A 372 -14.74 -22.72 -11.58
N THR A 373 -13.43 -22.62 -11.80
CA THR A 373 -12.64 -21.46 -11.38
C THR A 373 -13.55 -20.24 -11.49
N THR A 374 -13.66 -19.42 -10.44
CA THR A 374 -14.51 -18.21 -10.31
C THR A 374 -14.88 -17.57 -11.66
N ALA A 375 -16.05 -16.95 -11.82
CA ALA A 375 -16.60 -16.53 -13.13
C ALA A 375 -15.67 -15.66 -14.04
N ALA A 376 -14.52 -15.20 -13.52
CA ALA A 376 -13.43 -14.55 -14.23
C ALA A 376 -12.25 -15.46 -14.66
N GLY A 377 -12.28 -16.77 -14.43
CA GLY A 377 -11.17 -17.70 -14.72
C GLY A 377 -9.89 -17.43 -13.91
N THR A 378 -9.97 -16.69 -12.80
CA THR A 378 -8.80 -16.34 -11.98
C THR A 378 -8.65 -17.27 -10.80
N ASN A 379 -7.54 -18.02 -10.75
CA ASN A 379 -7.08 -18.76 -9.58
C ASN A 379 -6.40 -17.77 -8.60
N LEU A 380 -6.65 -17.92 -7.29
CA LEU A 380 -5.97 -17.19 -6.21
C LEU A 380 -4.44 -17.18 -6.38
N ASP A 381 -3.85 -18.31 -6.78
CA ASP A 381 -2.40 -18.46 -6.97
C ASP A 381 -1.85 -17.47 -8.01
N ARG A 382 -2.61 -17.26 -9.09
CA ARG A 382 -2.25 -16.30 -10.14
C ARG A 382 -2.33 -14.87 -9.61
N LEU A 383 -3.38 -14.52 -8.87
CA LEU A 383 -3.54 -13.19 -8.28
C LEU A 383 -2.40 -12.87 -7.29
N VAL A 384 -2.02 -13.86 -6.47
CA VAL A 384 -0.90 -13.76 -5.52
C VAL A 384 0.42 -13.61 -6.27
N THR A 385 0.69 -14.43 -7.29
CA THR A 385 1.91 -14.34 -8.10
C THR A 385 2.04 -12.96 -8.74
N GLU A 386 0.98 -12.48 -9.39
CA GLU A 386 0.96 -11.16 -10.01
C GLU A 386 1.11 -10.01 -8.99
N LEU A 387 0.63 -10.17 -7.75
CA LEU A 387 0.85 -9.20 -6.68
C LEU A 387 2.32 -9.20 -6.24
N LYS A 388 2.90 -10.39 -6.00
CA LYS A 388 4.30 -10.55 -5.56
C LYS A 388 5.27 -9.93 -6.54
N GLU A 389 5.06 -10.13 -7.85
CA GLU A 389 5.86 -9.49 -8.91
C GLU A 389 5.80 -7.96 -8.87
N ARG A 390 4.63 -7.41 -8.52
CA ARG A 390 4.43 -5.96 -8.46
C ARG A 390 4.91 -5.34 -7.15
N LEU A 391 4.91 -6.08 -6.04
CA LEU A 391 5.42 -5.61 -4.74
C LEU A 391 6.95 -5.49 -4.72
N ARG A 392 7.67 -6.42 -5.37
CA ARG A 392 9.14 -6.43 -5.41
C ARG A 392 9.77 -5.08 -5.80
N PRO A 393 9.40 -4.44 -6.93
CA PRO A 393 9.98 -3.15 -7.33
C PRO A 393 9.52 -1.97 -6.46
N MET A 394 8.57 -2.16 -5.54
CA MET A 394 8.16 -1.12 -4.60
C MET A 394 9.14 -0.99 -3.42
N ARG A 395 9.97 -2.00 -3.18
CA ARG A 395 11.03 -1.94 -2.18
C ARG A 395 11.99 -0.80 -2.51
N SER A 396 12.49 -0.14 -1.47
CA SER A 396 13.44 0.96 -1.57
C SER A 396 12.94 2.16 -2.37
N PHE A 397 11.62 2.28 -2.60
CA PHE A 397 11.04 3.35 -3.42
C PHE A 397 11.50 4.74 -2.94
N TRP A 398 11.36 5.03 -1.65
CA TRP A 398 11.64 6.37 -1.10
C TRP A 398 13.10 6.79 -1.25
N VAL A 399 14.05 5.88 -1.08
CA VAL A 399 15.48 6.16 -1.26
C VAL A 399 15.93 6.11 -2.73
N SER A 400 15.21 5.37 -3.57
CA SER A 400 15.48 5.29 -5.02
C SER A 400 14.93 6.48 -5.80
N LEU A 401 13.94 7.20 -5.25
CA LEU A 401 13.23 8.27 -5.94
C LEU A 401 14.16 9.38 -6.50
N PRO A 402 15.18 9.88 -5.77
CA PRO A 402 16.19 10.78 -6.33
C PRO A 402 16.87 10.22 -7.58
N HIS A 403 17.24 8.94 -7.57
CA HIS A 403 17.89 8.29 -8.70
C HIS A 403 16.94 8.13 -9.90
N THR A 404 15.71 7.70 -9.66
CA THR A 404 14.71 7.56 -10.73
C THR A 404 14.43 8.91 -11.42
N ILE A 405 14.33 9.99 -10.65
CA ILE A 405 14.13 11.34 -11.21
C ILE A 405 15.37 11.81 -11.96
N CYS A 406 16.57 11.65 -11.40
CA CYS A 406 17.81 12.12 -12.02
C CYS A 406 18.31 11.24 -13.18
N ASN A 407 17.72 10.06 -13.39
CA ASN A 407 17.96 9.23 -14.57
C ASN A 407 17.09 9.63 -15.77
N ASP A 408 16.10 10.51 -15.59
CA ASP A 408 15.34 11.08 -16.71
C ASP A 408 16.21 12.13 -17.42
N GLU A 409 16.47 11.95 -18.72
CA GLU A 409 17.23 12.87 -19.58
C GLU A 409 16.64 14.30 -19.63
N ARG A 410 15.35 14.44 -19.29
CA ARG A 410 14.69 15.74 -19.17
C ARG A 410 15.10 16.48 -17.89
N MET A 411 15.48 15.74 -16.85
CA MET A 411 15.75 16.25 -15.51
C MET A 411 17.24 16.47 -15.26
N ALA A 412 18.12 15.57 -15.74
CA ALA A 412 19.56 15.69 -15.59
C ALA A 412 20.33 15.13 -16.79
N ALA A 413 21.61 15.46 -16.86
CA ALA A 413 22.53 14.88 -17.82
C ALA A 413 22.81 13.41 -17.47
N ASP A 414 23.02 12.59 -18.49
CA ASP A 414 23.49 11.22 -18.32
C ASP A 414 24.82 11.16 -17.57
N VAL A 415 25.03 10.07 -16.82
CA VAL A 415 26.23 9.84 -15.99
C VAL A 415 27.52 9.86 -16.83
N THR A 416 27.45 9.56 -18.13
CA THR A 416 28.61 9.63 -19.04
C THR A 416 29.03 11.05 -19.41
N ASN A 417 28.19 12.06 -19.15
CA ASN A 417 28.40 13.45 -19.58
C ASN A 417 28.78 14.39 -18.40
N GLU A 418 29.53 13.87 -17.42
CA GLU A 418 29.96 14.63 -16.23
C GLU A 418 30.74 15.91 -16.56
N ASP A 419 31.48 15.96 -17.67
CA ASP A 419 32.36 17.09 -17.99
C ASP A 419 31.66 18.24 -18.74
N ARG A 420 30.42 18.05 -19.21
CA ARG A 420 29.70 19.03 -20.04
C ARG A 420 28.27 19.27 -19.59
N CYS A 421 28.01 19.12 -18.30
CA CYS A 421 26.74 19.42 -17.65
C CYS A 421 26.79 20.74 -16.87
N TRP A 422 25.66 21.17 -16.32
CA TRP A 422 25.56 22.30 -15.42
C TRP A 422 25.90 21.87 -13.99
N ASN A 423 26.91 22.47 -13.39
CA ASN A 423 27.39 22.12 -12.05
C ASN A 423 26.85 23.03 -10.93
N GLY A 424 25.80 23.82 -11.20
CA GLY A 424 25.24 24.77 -10.24
C GLY A 424 25.78 26.20 -10.38
N GLN A 425 26.80 26.41 -11.23
CA GLN A 425 27.36 27.75 -11.50
C GLN A 425 27.73 27.99 -12.97
N THR A 426 28.36 27.00 -13.62
CA THR A 426 28.77 27.08 -15.02
C THR A 426 28.66 25.72 -15.70
N ARG A 427 29.04 25.66 -16.99
CA ARG A 427 29.23 24.40 -17.69
C ARG A 427 30.54 23.76 -17.24
N GLY A 428 30.49 22.54 -16.73
CA GLY A 428 31.66 21.78 -16.32
C GLY A 428 31.31 20.67 -15.36
N ARG A 429 32.35 20.06 -14.78
CA ARG A 429 32.19 18.96 -13.83
C ARG A 429 31.64 19.44 -12.49
N TYR A 430 30.76 18.62 -11.91
CA TYR A 430 30.35 18.74 -10.52
C TYR A 430 31.32 17.95 -9.63
N LEU A 431 31.95 18.65 -8.69
CA LEU A 431 33.01 18.10 -7.84
C LEU A 431 32.55 17.51 -6.50
N PRO A 432 31.52 18.05 -5.81
CA PRO A 432 31.09 17.48 -4.54
C PRO A 432 30.60 16.04 -4.67
N ASP A 433 30.87 15.24 -3.65
CA ASP A 433 30.39 13.87 -3.56
C ASP A 433 28.88 13.83 -3.30
N VAL A 434 28.25 12.71 -3.68
CA VAL A 434 26.81 12.51 -3.46
C VAL A 434 26.56 12.14 -2.00
N THR A 435 25.65 12.85 -1.33
CA THR A 435 25.29 12.59 0.07
C THR A 435 24.58 11.24 0.25
N GLY A 436 24.60 10.74 1.48
CA GLY A 436 23.82 9.55 1.88
C GLY A 436 22.30 9.82 1.87
N ASN A 437 21.51 8.79 2.16
CA ASN A 437 20.04 8.91 2.24
C ASN A 437 19.59 9.23 3.67
N GLY A 438 18.38 9.77 3.82
CA GLY A 438 17.78 10.10 5.12
C GLY A 438 18.24 11.46 5.66
N LEU A 439 17.59 11.89 6.74
CA LEU A 439 17.72 13.24 7.29
C LEU A 439 19.12 13.50 7.85
N ALA A 440 19.66 12.56 8.63
CA ALA A 440 20.98 12.68 9.25
C ALA A 440 22.12 12.82 8.22
N SER A 441 21.97 12.22 7.04
CA SER A 441 22.97 12.27 5.97
C SER A 441 23.02 13.62 5.25
N GLN A 442 22.05 14.52 5.48
CA GLN A 442 21.98 15.82 4.80
C GLN A 442 22.67 16.95 5.56
N ILE A 443 23.24 16.70 6.75
CA ILE A 443 23.90 17.74 7.56
C ILE A 443 24.98 18.52 6.79
N ASN A 444 25.70 17.83 5.89
CA ASN A 444 26.76 18.39 5.06
C ASN A 444 26.37 18.44 3.57
N ASN A 445 25.08 18.49 3.24
CA ASN A 445 24.64 18.59 1.85
C ASN A 445 25.08 19.93 1.25
N PRO A 446 25.87 19.92 0.15
CA PRO A 446 26.43 21.16 -0.42
C PRO A 446 25.40 22.01 -1.18
N GLU A 447 24.21 21.47 -1.48
CA GLU A 447 23.23 22.14 -2.35
C GLU A 447 21.95 22.59 -1.62
N VAL A 448 21.58 21.92 -0.54
CA VAL A 448 20.34 22.20 0.21
C VAL A 448 20.66 22.16 1.70
N GLU A 449 20.41 23.27 2.39
CA GLU A 449 20.52 23.32 3.85
C GLU A 449 19.29 22.65 4.48
N VAL A 450 19.51 21.61 5.30
CA VAL A 450 18.44 20.82 5.91
C VAL A 450 18.54 20.87 7.43
N ASP A 451 17.47 21.31 8.10
CA ASP A 451 17.38 21.29 9.57
C ASP A 451 17.12 19.86 10.09
N ILE A 452 18.21 19.17 10.44
CA ILE A 452 18.14 17.81 10.99
C ILE A 452 17.55 17.74 12.40
N ALA A 453 17.48 18.86 13.14
CA ALA A 453 17.00 18.88 14.52
C ALA A 453 15.47 18.90 14.61
N ARG A 454 14.78 19.24 13.51
CA ARG A 454 13.33 19.35 13.45
C ARG A 454 12.76 18.39 12.39
N PRO A 455 12.64 17.09 12.71
CA PRO A 455 12.02 16.15 11.79
C PRO A 455 10.54 16.47 11.57
N ASP A 456 10.03 16.19 10.36
CA ASP A 456 8.62 16.39 10.04
C ASP A 456 7.73 15.46 10.86
N VAL A 457 6.89 16.04 11.73
CA VAL A 457 5.95 15.33 12.60
C VAL A 457 4.97 14.46 11.80
N LYS A 458 4.54 14.92 10.62
CA LYS A 458 3.61 14.18 9.78
C LYS A 458 4.27 12.95 9.17
N VAL A 459 5.54 13.06 8.77
CA VAL A 459 6.32 11.91 8.32
C VAL A 459 6.54 10.91 9.46
N LYS A 460 6.82 11.39 10.67
CA LYS A 460 6.90 10.52 11.85
C LYS A 460 5.57 9.80 12.13
N GLN A 461 4.43 10.46 11.94
CA GLN A 461 3.12 9.80 12.03
C GLN A 461 2.97 8.69 11.00
N LEU A 462 3.34 8.92 9.73
CA LEU A 462 3.29 7.89 8.68
C LEU A 462 4.16 6.68 9.02
N ILE A 463 5.32 6.89 9.66
CA ILE A 463 6.18 5.80 10.16
C ILE A 463 5.47 4.98 11.24
N VAL A 464 4.76 5.64 12.17
CA VAL A 464 3.97 4.95 13.21
C VAL A 464 2.84 4.15 12.56
N ASP A 465 2.10 4.74 11.62
CA ASP A 465 1.01 4.07 10.92
C ASP A 465 1.51 2.83 10.15
N LEU A 466 2.67 2.94 9.48
CA LEU A 466 3.34 1.81 8.83
C LEU A 466 3.65 0.69 9.82
N LYS A 467 4.18 1.02 11.01
CA LYS A 467 4.48 0.02 12.06
C LYS A 467 3.23 -0.69 12.54
N VAL A 468 2.15 0.06 12.81
CA VAL A 468 0.87 -0.49 13.27
C VAL A 468 0.32 -1.50 12.26
N VAL A 469 0.23 -1.11 10.98
CA VAL A 469 -0.31 -1.98 9.93
C VAL A 469 0.63 -3.17 9.65
N THR A 470 1.94 -2.95 9.68
CA THR A 470 2.93 -4.02 9.54
C THR A 470 2.79 -5.07 10.65
N ASN A 471 2.61 -4.64 11.90
CA ASN A 471 2.38 -5.54 13.02
C ASN A 471 1.09 -6.34 12.82
N LYS A 472 0.01 -5.70 12.36
CA LYS A 472 -1.24 -6.40 12.02
C LYS A 472 -1.03 -7.48 10.96
N LEU A 473 -0.32 -7.16 9.88
CA LEU A 473 0.02 -8.14 8.84
C LEU A 473 0.85 -9.31 9.40
N LYS A 474 1.83 -9.04 10.28
CA LYS A 474 2.63 -10.07 10.97
C LYS A 474 1.80 -10.95 11.90
N HIS A 475 0.75 -10.42 12.53
CA HIS A 475 -0.19 -11.24 13.31
C HIS A 475 -1.08 -12.09 12.41
N ALA A 476 -1.54 -11.53 11.28
CA ALA A 476 -2.29 -12.27 10.28
C ALA A 476 -1.47 -13.43 9.67
N GLU A 477 -0.17 -13.24 9.45
CA GLU A 477 0.76 -14.30 9.05
C GLU A 477 0.76 -15.49 10.04
N ARG A 478 0.61 -15.22 11.34
CA ARG A 478 0.52 -16.24 12.39
C ARG A 478 -0.89 -16.78 12.57
N GLY A 479 -1.88 -16.26 11.83
CA GLY A 479 -3.28 -16.62 11.97
C GLY A 479 -3.92 -16.07 13.25
N GLN A 480 -3.38 -14.98 13.79
CA GLN A 480 -3.90 -14.28 14.98
C GLN A 480 -4.68 -13.05 14.54
N ASP A 481 -5.90 -12.92 15.06
CA ASP A 481 -6.75 -11.75 14.81
C ASP A 481 -6.52 -10.70 15.89
N ILE A 482 -6.24 -9.46 15.49
CA ILE A 482 -6.08 -8.33 16.39
C ILE A 482 -6.95 -7.19 15.89
N ASN A 483 -7.83 -6.68 16.75
CA ASN A 483 -8.67 -5.53 16.45
C ASN A 483 -7.86 -4.23 16.52
N PHE A 484 -8.24 -3.25 15.69
CA PHE A 484 -7.58 -1.93 15.62
C PHE A 484 -7.55 -1.19 16.97
N ILE A 485 -8.53 -1.47 17.84
CA ILE A 485 -8.68 -0.84 19.16
C ILE A 485 -7.53 -1.26 20.11
N ASP A 486 -7.07 -2.51 20.02
CA ASP A 486 -6.07 -3.04 20.97
C ASP A 486 -4.66 -2.46 20.70
N ILE A 487 -4.38 -1.99 19.48
CA ILE A 487 -3.07 -1.43 19.11
C ILE A 487 -2.95 0.06 19.49
N ILE A 488 -4.06 0.80 19.51
CA ILE A 488 -4.06 2.20 19.94
C ILE A 488 -3.91 2.28 21.47
N ILE A 489 -4.56 1.38 22.21
CA ILE A 489 -4.53 1.38 23.68
C ILE A 489 -3.15 0.93 24.22
N SER A 490 -2.42 0.07 23.50
CA SER A 490 -1.07 -0.35 23.91
C SER A 490 0.04 0.67 23.60
N GLY A 491 -0.28 1.79 22.94
CA GLY A 491 0.63 2.91 22.70
C GLY A 491 0.59 4.02 23.76
N GLU A 492 -0.40 4.00 24.67
CA GLU A 492 -0.59 5.01 25.71
C GLU A 492 -0.79 4.36 27.08
N GLU A 493 0.20 3.66 27.64
CA GLU A 493 0.17 3.37 29.09
C GLU A 493 1.58 3.18 29.65
N GLY A 494 2.07 4.26 30.27
CA GLY A 494 3.39 4.32 30.91
C GLY A 494 3.57 5.60 31.73
N SER A 495 2.54 6.03 32.47
CA SER A 495 2.69 7.08 33.48
C SER A 495 2.20 6.55 34.82
N GLY A 496 3.08 5.80 35.48
CA GLY A 496 2.91 5.45 36.89
C GLY A 496 3.12 6.70 37.74
N SER A 497 2.06 7.12 38.44
CA SER A 497 2.20 7.95 39.63
C SER A 497 1.75 7.12 40.82
N GLY A 498 2.74 6.69 41.60
CA GLY A 498 2.54 6.03 42.87
C GLY A 498 1.82 6.94 43.86
N GLY A 499 0.93 6.33 44.64
CA GLY A 499 0.38 6.95 45.83
C GLY A 499 1.45 7.13 46.89
N GLY A 500 1.36 8.27 47.57
CA GLY A 500 2.11 8.63 48.78
C GLY A 500 1.34 9.74 49.48
N ASP A 501 0.75 9.35 50.61
CA ASP A 501 0.09 10.10 51.70
C ASP A 501 -1.28 10.77 51.47
#